data_AF-Q20961-F1
#
_entry.id   AF-Q20961-F1
#
_cell.length_a   1.000
_cell.length_b   1.000
_cell.length_c   1.000
_cell.angle_alpha   90.00
_cell.angle_beta   90.00
_cell.angle_gamma   90.00
#
_symmetry.space_group_name_H-M   'P 1'
#
loop_
_entity.id
_entity.type
_entity.pdbx_description
1 polymer ?
#
loop_
_entity_poly.entity_id
_entity_poly.type
_entity_poly.pdbx_seq_one_letter_code
_entity_poly.pdbx_strand_id
1 'polypeptide(L)'
;MDRELIEICKENSATAFSVGYQIVYLIYVVLSVTSIFTCSYFIKTFIWNSTFHPNFKLLLTMYFFAAIFHSFLFTASYLMMIERFLDYQTDCDIHVSMVPYAIVHSSIACCLFCGMLTQVFMVIERLLATIKIESYEHNTSFWHILAYLFFCIVLPLSLLVWAYQDADYNSPVITAISPPKGVEIRLNILYIFCFFLAILALILLQVVRFVNKRRESRIEISLSGRFQIVENIDTTTFISSILIINMIMSVIYIVGTFTLRNFQFDAFINNQPALATVKTIFYLHPLFSFLMPLISSYHLSKMRERRVKRREHLMAIKTKGREGSDAYNQLLHDQWTQHFLK
;
A
#
# COMPACT_ATOMS: atom_id res chain seq x y z
N MET A 1 16.04 41.09 -9.18
CA MET A 1 15.11 39.94 -9.10
C MET A 1 14.43 39.85 -10.45
N ASP A 2 14.57 38.72 -11.14
CA ASP A 2 13.99 38.55 -12.48
C ASP A 2 12.47 38.68 -12.41
N ARG A 3 11.89 39.33 -13.40
CA ARG A 3 10.43 39.56 -13.49
C ARG A 3 9.64 38.26 -13.37
N GLU A 4 10.17 37.19 -13.97
CA GLU A 4 9.61 35.84 -13.91
C GLU A 4 9.54 35.30 -12.47
N LEU A 5 10.58 35.52 -11.65
CA LEU A 5 10.58 35.06 -10.26
C LEU A 5 9.54 35.80 -9.41
N ILE A 6 9.36 37.11 -9.63
CA ILE A 6 8.33 37.91 -8.96
C ILE A 6 6.93 37.37 -9.28
N GLU A 7 6.67 37.07 -10.55
CA GLU A 7 5.39 36.53 -11.01
C GLU A 7 5.12 35.16 -10.36
N ILE A 8 6.11 34.26 -10.35
CA ILE A 8 5.99 32.96 -9.68
C ILE A 8 5.75 33.10 -8.17
N CYS A 9 6.45 33.99 -7.48
CA CYS A 9 6.23 34.22 -6.04
C CYS A 9 4.78 34.66 -5.76
N LYS A 10 4.24 35.59 -6.56
CA LYS A 10 2.87 36.06 -6.40
C LYS A 10 1.84 34.96 -6.64
N GLU A 11 2.03 34.15 -7.68
CA GLU A 11 1.13 33.03 -7.99
C GLU A 11 1.16 31.94 -6.91
N ASN A 12 2.35 31.60 -6.43
CA ASN A 12 2.54 30.63 -5.37
C ASN A 12 1.97 31.11 -4.04
N SER A 13 2.18 32.38 -3.67
CA SER A 13 1.57 32.98 -2.49
C SER A 13 0.03 32.97 -2.60
N ALA A 14 -0.53 33.43 -3.71
CA ALA A 14 -1.98 33.40 -3.94
C ALA A 14 -2.57 31.97 -3.84
N THR A 15 -1.82 30.97 -4.31
CA THR A 15 -2.19 29.55 -4.20
C THR A 15 -2.14 29.07 -2.75
N ALA A 16 -1.06 29.38 -2.03
CA ALA A 16 -0.87 28.99 -0.66
C ALA A 16 -1.98 29.58 0.24
N PHE A 17 -2.35 30.85 0.07
CA PHE A 17 -3.43 31.47 0.86
C PHE A 17 -4.85 31.13 0.36
N SER A 18 -4.99 30.34 -0.71
CA SER A 18 -6.31 29.95 -1.21
C SER A 18 -7.03 29.02 -0.25
N VAL A 19 -8.25 29.41 0.13
CA VAL A 19 -9.10 28.64 1.06
C VAL A 19 -9.35 27.21 0.54
N GLY A 20 -9.62 27.06 -0.76
CA GLY A 20 -9.86 25.75 -1.36
C GLY A 20 -8.65 24.83 -1.26
N TYR A 21 -7.46 25.36 -1.55
CA TYR A 21 -6.20 24.63 -1.45
C TYR A 21 -5.92 24.19 -0.01
N GLN A 22 -6.04 25.12 0.94
CA GLN A 22 -5.82 24.84 2.36
C GLN A 22 -6.79 23.80 2.93
N ILE A 23 -8.07 23.87 2.59
CA ILE A 23 -9.06 22.88 3.04
C ILE A 23 -8.70 21.47 2.56
N VAL A 24 -8.40 21.31 1.27
CA VAL A 24 -8.06 20.00 0.69
C VAL A 24 -6.79 19.45 1.35
N TYR A 25 -5.77 20.29 1.50
CA TYR A 25 -4.50 19.89 2.09
C TYR A 25 -4.68 19.49 3.56
N LEU A 26 -5.43 20.28 4.34
CA LEU A 26 -5.75 19.96 5.73
C LEU A 26 -6.51 18.63 5.87
N ILE A 27 -7.51 18.37 5.01
CA ILE A 27 -8.23 17.08 4.99
C ILE A 27 -7.24 15.94 4.77
N TYR A 28 -6.31 16.07 3.83
CA TYR A 28 -5.32 15.03 3.54
C TYR A 28 -4.30 14.83 4.65
N VAL A 29 -3.95 15.87 5.40
CA VAL A 29 -3.13 15.75 6.60
C VAL A 29 -3.88 15.00 7.69
N VAL A 30 -5.16 15.32 7.92
CA VAL A 30 -5.98 14.57 8.89
C VAL A 30 -6.09 13.09 8.50
N LEU A 31 -6.26 12.79 7.21
CA LEU A 31 -6.25 11.41 6.71
C LEU A 31 -4.90 10.74 6.91
N SER A 32 -3.79 11.45 6.68
CA SER A 32 -2.41 10.94 6.86
C SER A 32 -2.07 10.69 8.33
N VAL A 33 -2.45 11.59 9.23
CA VAL A 33 -2.27 11.37 10.68
C VAL A 33 -3.10 10.16 11.13
N THR A 34 -4.34 10.07 10.65
CA THR A 34 -5.21 8.93 10.97
C THR A 34 -4.66 7.61 10.40
N SER A 35 -4.10 7.62 9.18
CA SER A 35 -3.51 6.42 8.56
C SER A 35 -2.30 5.89 9.31
N ILE A 36 -1.48 6.76 9.92
CA ILE A 36 -0.36 6.34 10.78
C ILE A 36 -0.87 5.44 11.91
N PHE A 37 -1.93 5.87 12.61
CA PHE A 37 -2.52 5.10 13.72
C PHE A 37 -3.19 3.82 13.22
N THR A 38 -4.02 3.89 12.17
CA THR A 38 -4.77 2.72 11.68
C THR A 38 -3.85 1.67 11.04
N CYS A 39 -2.81 2.07 10.31
CA CYS A 39 -1.81 1.15 9.76
C CYS A 39 -0.99 0.50 10.87
N SER A 40 -0.53 1.27 11.86
CA SER A 40 0.22 0.73 13.00
C SER A 40 -0.59 -0.30 13.79
N TYR A 41 -1.87 0.02 14.04
CA TYR A 41 -2.81 -0.90 14.68
C TYR A 41 -3.03 -2.15 13.82
N PHE A 42 -3.19 -2.00 12.50
CA PHE A 42 -3.37 -3.13 11.58
C PHE A 42 -2.17 -4.08 11.59
N ILE A 43 -0.94 -3.54 11.50
CA ILE A 43 0.28 -4.35 11.55
C ILE A 43 0.32 -5.18 12.83
N LYS A 44 0.16 -4.54 13.99
CA LYS A 44 0.27 -5.20 15.30
C LYS A 44 -0.84 -6.23 15.53
N THR A 45 -2.09 -5.85 15.26
CA THR A 45 -3.25 -6.65 15.63
C THR A 45 -3.57 -7.75 14.62
N PHE A 46 -3.42 -7.47 13.32
CA PHE A 46 -3.85 -8.38 12.26
C PHE A 46 -2.68 -9.12 11.60
N ILE A 47 -1.59 -8.43 11.24
CA ILE A 47 -0.49 -9.09 10.50
C ILE A 47 0.29 -10.02 11.43
N TRP A 48 0.79 -9.50 12.55
CA TRP A 48 1.65 -10.29 13.44
C TRP A 48 0.93 -11.48 14.10
N ASN A 49 -0.35 -11.32 14.42
CA ASN A 49 -1.20 -12.39 14.96
C ASN A 49 -1.80 -13.33 13.90
N SER A 50 -1.59 -13.07 12.61
CA SER A 50 -2.08 -13.96 11.55
C SER A 50 -1.30 -15.29 11.51
N THR A 51 -1.90 -16.32 10.92
CA THR A 51 -1.21 -17.60 10.65
C THR A 51 -0.47 -17.60 9.31
N PHE A 52 -0.22 -16.42 8.71
CA PHE A 52 0.40 -16.35 7.40
C PHE A 52 1.86 -16.75 7.42
N HIS A 53 2.33 -17.25 6.27
CA HIS A 53 3.75 -17.53 6.04
C HIS A 53 4.64 -16.32 6.37
N PRO A 54 5.80 -16.50 7.05
CA PRO A 54 6.67 -15.40 7.48
C PRO A 54 7.10 -14.43 6.37
N ASN A 55 7.44 -14.94 5.18
CA ASN A 55 7.80 -14.09 4.04
C ASN A 55 6.65 -13.16 3.63
N PHE A 56 5.42 -13.68 3.64
CA PHE A 56 4.24 -12.88 3.30
C PHE A 56 3.95 -11.84 4.38
N LYS A 57 4.09 -12.21 5.65
CA LYS A 57 3.98 -11.25 6.77
C LYS A 57 4.99 -10.12 6.62
N LEU A 58 6.26 -10.44 6.32
CA LEU A 58 7.31 -9.45 6.12
C LEU A 58 6.95 -8.48 4.99
N LEU A 59 6.61 -8.99 3.80
CA LEU A 59 6.24 -8.16 2.66
C LEU A 59 5.03 -7.28 2.97
N LEU A 60 4.00 -7.84 3.63
CA LEU A 60 2.83 -7.07 4.01
C LEU A 60 3.18 -6.00 5.06
N THR A 61 4.03 -6.31 6.05
CA THR A 61 4.53 -5.33 7.03
C THR A 61 5.32 -4.22 6.34
N MET A 62 6.21 -4.54 5.40
CA MET A 62 6.97 -3.54 4.64
C MET A 62 6.04 -2.63 3.83
N TYR A 63 5.01 -3.21 3.21
CA TYR A 63 4.03 -2.46 2.44
C TYR A 63 3.28 -1.43 3.30
N PHE A 64 2.78 -1.85 4.47
CA PHE A 64 2.11 -0.94 5.41
C PHE A 64 3.09 0.04 6.08
N PHE A 65 4.34 -0.35 6.30
CA PHE A 65 5.37 0.53 6.83
C PHE A 65 5.71 1.66 5.84
N ALA A 66 5.80 1.35 4.54
CA ALA A 66 5.96 2.36 3.49
C ALA A 66 4.81 3.37 3.49
N ALA A 67 3.57 2.93 3.70
CA ALA A 67 2.41 3.81 3.83
C ALA A 67 2.45 4.69 5.11
N ILE A 68 2.89 4.13 6.24
CA ILE A 68 3.10 4.90 7.47
C ILE A 68 4.15 5.99 7.24
N PHE A 69 5.29 5.63 6.63
CA PHE A 69 6.37 6.58 6.40
C PHE A 69 5.97 7.64 5.37
N HIS A 70 5.24 7.27 4.31
CA HIS A 70 4.62 8.24 3.40
C HIS A 70 3.71 9.22 4.15
N SER A 71 2.82 8.70 5.00
CA SER A 71 1.86 9.52 5.74
C SER A 71 2.55 10.49 6.71
N PHE A 72 3.65 10.05 7.33
CA PHE A 72 4.52 10.90 8.15
C PHE A 72 5.16 12.02 7.31
N LEU A 73 5.74 11.69 6.16
CA LEU A 73 6.38 12.65 5.26
C LEU A 73 5.40 13.65 4.64
N PHE A 74 4.19 13.19 4.30
CA PHE A 74 3.12 14.08 3.84
C PHE A 74 2.72 15.09 4.92
N THR A 75 2.61 14.63 6.17
CA THR A 75 2.37 15.50 7.32
C THR A 75 3.52 16.49 7.53
N ALA A 76 4.77 16.04 7.40
CA ALA A 76 5.95 16.90 7.48
C ALA A 76 5.95 17.98 6.37
N SER A 77 5.57 17.62 5.14
CA SER A 77 5.41 18.57 4.02
C SER A 77 4.40 19.69 4.35
N TYR A 78 3.31 19.37 5.05
CA TYR A 78 2.36 20.38 5.50
C TYR A 78 2.92 21.25 6.63
N LEU A 79 3.60 20.65 7.62
CA LEU A 79 4.24 21.41 8.70
C LEU A 79 5.29 22.40 8.18
N MET A 80 6.05 22.01 7.15
CA MET A 80 7.00 22.90 6.47
C MET A 80 6.30 24.09 5.81
N MET A 81 5.10 23.90 5.24
CA MET A 81 4.30 25.01 4.70
C MET A 81 3.80 25.92 5.83
N ILE A 82 3.36 25.37 6.96
CA ILE A 82 2.93 26.16 8.14
C ILE A 82 4.07 27.00 8.71
N GLU A 83 5.29 26.44 8.81
CA GLU A 83 6.48 27.19 9.21
C GLU A 83 6.67 28.43 8.32
N ARG A 84 6.54 28.29 6.99
CA ARG A 84 6.64 29.41 6.05
C ARG A 84 5.53 30.44 6.18
N PHE A 85 4.33 30.04 6.60
CA PHE A 85 3.26 30.99 6.91
C PHE A 85 3.56 31.83 8.14
N LEU A 86 4.25 31.28 9.14
CA LEU A 86 4.61 32.01 10.36
C LEU A 86 5.71 33.06 10.10
N ASP A 87 6.64 32.74 9.19
CA ASP A 87 7.74 33.62 8.79
C ASP A 87 7.39 34.53 7.59
N TYR A 88 6.13 34.55 7.15
CA TYR A 88 5.71 35.25 5.94
C TYR A 88 5.81 36.78 6.09
N GLN A 89 6.69 37.41 5.31
CA GLN A 89 6.80 38.88 5.22
C GLN A 89 6.62 39.38 3.78
N THR A 90 7.11 38.61 2.81
CA THR A 90 7.03 38.90 1.38
C THR A 90 6.47 37.70 0.62
N ASP A 91 5.93 37.93 -0.57
CA ASP A 91 5.32 36.88 -1.41
C ASP A 91 6.29 35.72 -1.72
N CYS A 92 7.61 35.94 -1.67
CA CYS A 92 8.61 34.91 -1.96
C CYS A 92 8.97 34.04 -0.73
N ASP A 93 8.62 34.45 0.49
CA ASP A 93 8.97 33.73 1.73
C ASP A 93 8.16 32.45 1.93
N ILE A 94 7.06 32.30 1.19
CA ILE A 94 6.18 31.13 1.25
C ILE A 94 6.84 29.85 0.71
N HIS A 95 7.95 29.98 -0.04
CA HIS A 95 8.61 28.84 -0.64
C HIS A 95 9.38 28.01 0.39
N VAL A 96 9.27 26.70 0.24
CA VAL A 96 10.00 25.76 1.08
C VAL A 96 11.50 25.85 0.80
N SER A 97 12.32 25.81 1.84
CA SER A 97 13.78 25.77 1.68
C SER A 97 14.24 24.51 0.94
N MET A 98 15.28 24.66 0.11
CA MET A 98 15.80 23.61 -0.78
C MET A 98 16.12 22.28 -0.08
N VAL A 99 16.89 22.29 1.00
CA VAL A 99 17.36 21.07 1.69
C VAL A 99 16.20 20.24 2.27
N PRO A 100 15.30 20.79 3.11
CA PRO A 100 14.19 20.01 3.62
C PRO A 100 13.22 19.59 2.50
N TYR A 101 13.04 20.43 1.46
CA TYR A 101 12.29 20.05 0.27
C TYR A 101 12.87 18.80 -0.40
N ALA A 102 14.16 18.80 -0.70
CA ALA A 102 14.84 17.69 -1.37
C ALA A 102 14.74 16.39 -0.57
N ILE A 103 14.94 16.46 0.75
CA ILE A 103 14.85 15.29 1.63
C ILE A 103 13.43 14.74 1.66
N VAL A 104 12.42 15.59 1.93
CA VAL A 104 11.04 15.13 2.10
C VAL A 104 10.47 14.64 0.78
N HIS A 105 10.65 15.38 -0.31
CA HIS A 105 10.12 14.99 -1.62
C HIS A 105 10.71 13.67 -2.11
N SER A 106 12.04 13.52 -2.04
CA SER A 106 12.72 12.29 -2.48
C SER A 106 12.35 11.10 -1.60
N SER A 107 12.14 11.33 -0.30
CA SER A 107 11.67 10.30 0.63
C SER A 107 10.23 9.88 0.35
N ILE A 108 9.34 10.83 -0.02
CA ILE A 108 7.97 10.52 -0.44
C ILE A 108 8.01 9.63 -1.69
N ALA A 109 8.79 10.01 -2.69
CA ALA A 109 8.97 9.20 -3.90
C ALA A 109 9.48 7.79 -3.55
N CYS A 110 10.50 7.69 -2.70
CA CYS A 110 11.00 6.40 -2.19
C CYS A 110 9.90 5.54 -1.57
N CYS A 111 9.08 6.09 -0.68
CA CYS A 111 7.97 5.35 -0.08
C CYS A 111 6.98 4.80 -1.12
N LEU A 112 6.63 5.63 -2.12
CA LEU A 112 5.70 5.24 -3.18
C LEU A 112 6.26 4.08 -4.01
N PHE A 113 7.51 4.17 -4.44
CA PHE A 113 8.15 3.10 -5.23
C PHE A 113 8.41 1.83 -4.41
N CYS A 114 8.85 1.96 -3.15
CA CYS A 114 8.95 0.83 -2.23
C CYS A 114 7.60 0.11 -2.06
N GLY A 115 6.52 0.89 -1.87
CA GLY A 115 5.16 0.35 -1.76
C GLY A 115 4.74 -0.44 -3.02
N MET A 116 4.97 0.12 -4.20
CA MET A 116 4.64 -0.53 -5.47
C MET A 116 5.47 -1.80 -5.71
N LEU A 117 6.78 -1.78 -5.47
CA LEU A 117 7.64 -2.94 -5.64
C LEU A 117 7.32 -4.05 -4.64
N THR A 118 6.96 -3.68 -3.41
CA THR A 118 6.51 -4.67 -2.41
C THR A 118 5.25 -5.40 -2.88
N GLN A 119 4.33 -4.75 -3.60
CA GLN A 119 3.19 -5.43 -4.21
C GLN A 119 3.61 -6.45 -5.27
N VAL A 120 4.59 -6.11 -6.11
CA VAL A 120 5.15 -7.05 -7.11
C VAL A 120 5.76 -8.27 -6.42
N PHE A 121 6.55 -8.06 -5.36
CA PHE A 121 7.13 -9.17 -4.59
C PHE A 121 6.07 -10.01 -3.88
N MET A 122 4.97 -9.41 -3.40
CA MET A 122 3.84 -10.19 -2.88
C MET A 122 3.27 -11.13 -3.95
N VAL A 123 3.13 -10.68 -5.21
CA VAL A 123 2.66 -11.53 -6.32
C VAL A 123 3.65 -12.64 -6.65
N ILE A 124 4.94 -12.32 -6.74
CA ILE A 124 6.00 -13.32 -6.95
C ILE A 124 5.97 -14.38 -5.85
N GLU A 125 5.81 -13.97 -4.59
CA GLU A 125 5.74 -14.90 -3.47
C GLU A 125 4.50 -15.81 -3.54
N ARG A 126 3.34 -15.31 -4.00
CA ARG A 126 2.15 -16.17 -4.25
C ARG A 126 2.38 -17.13 -5.41
N LEU A 127 3.13 -16.72 -6.44
CA LEU A 127 3.50 -17.60 -7.54
C LEU A 127 4.43 -18.72 -7.05
N LEU A 128 5.46 -18.39 -6.26
CA LEU A 128 6.37 -19.37 -5.66
C LEU A 128 5.62 -20.35 -4.74
N ALA A 129 4.72 -19.84 -3.90
CA ALA A 129 3.85 -20.66 -3.05
C ALA A 129 2.94 -21.61 -3.85
N THR A 130 2.54 -21.22 -5.07
CA THR A 130 1.73 -22.06 -5.97
C THR A 130 2.57 -23.13 -6.66
N ILE A 131 3.82 -22.82 -7.02
CA ILE A 131 4.71 -23.77 -7.70
C ILE A 131 5.23 -24.81 -6.70
N LYS A 132 5.67 -24.37 -5.51
CA LYS A 132 6.36 -25.19 -4.52
C LYS A 132 5.45 -25.68 -3.38
N ILE A 133 4.26 -26.21 -3.68
CA ILE A 133 3.24 -26.56 -2.66
C ILE A 133 3.79 -27.44 -1.52
N GLU A 134 4.62 -28.44 -1.81
CA GLU A 134 5.07 -29.38 -0.78
C GLU A 134 6.25 -28.86 0.04
N SER A 135 7.14 -28.08 -0.59
CA SER A 135 8.39 -27.62 0.04
C SER A 135 8.30 -26.22 0.66
N TYR A 136 7.25 -25.46 0.35
CA TYR A 136 7.18 -24.04 0.69
C TYR A 136 7.11 -23.78 2.20
N GLU A 137 6.35 -24.58 2.96
CA GLU A 137 6.27 -24.47 4.43
C GLU A 137 7.65 -24.59 5.11
N HIS A 138 8.51 -25.46 4.57
CA HIS A 138 9.87 -25.66 5.06
C HIS A 138 10.89 -24.70 4.45
N ASN A 139 10.56 -24.04 3.35
CA ASN A 139 11.46 -23.15 2.61
C ASN A 139 11.36 -21.69 3.08
N THR A 140 11.17 -21.46 4.38
CA THR A 140 11.42 -20.16 5.04
C THR A 140 12.92 -19.89 5.12
N SER A 141 13.60 -19.91 3.97
CA SER A 141 15.03 -19.62 3.96
C SER A 141 15.23 -18.12 4.23
N PHE A 142 16.01 -17.84 5.27
CA PHE A 142 16.53 -16.51 5.63
C PHE A 142 17.03 -15.71 4.42
N TRP A 143 17.54 -16.40 3.40
CA TRP A 143 17.98 -15.81 2.14
C TRP A 143 16.86 -15.14 1.33
N HIS A 144 15.63 -15.68 1.33
CA HIS A 144 14.51 -15.01 0.64
C HIS A 144 14.13 -13.71 1.36
N ILE A 145 14.09 -13.74 2.69
CA ILE A 145 13.83 -12.55 3.52
C ILE A 145 14.88 -11.47 3.24
N LEU A 146 16.17 -11.85 3.27
CA LEU A 146 17.26 -10.92 3.00
C LEU A 146 17.20 -10.38 1.56
N ALA A 147 16.89 -11.23 0.59
CA ALA A 147 16.72 -10.82 -0.80
C ALA A 147 15.56 -9.83 -0.96
N TYR A 148 14.40 -10.08 -0.34
CA TYR A 148 13.27 -9.14 -0.41
C TYR A 148 13.61 -7.80 0.22
N LEU A 149 14.25 -7.80 1.39
CA LEU A 149 14.68 -6.56 2.04
C LEU A 149 15.66 -5.79 1.15
N PHE A 150 16.64 -6.49 0.58
CA PHE A 150 17.62 -5.89 -0.32
C PHE A 150 16.94 -5.30 -1.57
N PHE A 151 16.13 -6.08 -2.29
CA PHE A 151 15.52 -5.63 -3.54
C PHE A 151 14.44 -4.55 -3.30
N CYS A 152 13.66 -4.63 -2.23
CA CYS A 152 12.68 -3.60 -1.89
C CYS A 152 13.30 -2.25 -1.52
N ILE A 153 14.61 -2.18 -1.26
CA ILE A 153 15.32 -0.93 -0.94
C ILE A 153 16.20 -0.51 -2.12
N VAL A 154 17.05 -1.41 -2.60
CA VAL A 154 18.05 -1.09 -3.64
C VAL A 154 17.39 -0.80 -4.99
N LEU A 155 16.38 -1.58 -5.39
CA LEU A 155 15.71 -1.36 -6.67
C LEU A 155 15.00 0.01 -6.72
N PRO A 156 14.13 0.39 -5.76
CA PRO A 156 13.49 1.70 -5.80
C PRO A 156 14.50 2.85 -5.69
N LEU A 157 15.55 2.73 -4.87
CA LEU A 157 16.61 3.74 -4.80
C LEU A 157 17.33 3.89 -6.16
N SER A 158 17.66 2.79 -6.84
CA SER A 158 18.32 2.83 -8.15
C SER A 158 17.46 3.51 -9.23
N LEU A 159 16.15 3.22 -9.24
CA LEU A 159 15.19 3.83 -10.16
C LEU A 159 15.02 5.32 -9.87
N LEU A 160 15.08 5.71 -8.59
CA LEU A 160 14.99 7.11 -8.18
C LEU A 160 16.26 7.89 -8.50
N VAL A 161 17.45 7.31 -8.28
CA VAL A 161 18.71 7.93 -8.71
C VAL A 161 18.68 8.21 -10.20
N TRP A 162 18.12 7.31 -11.01
CA TRP A 162 17.92 7.54 -12.44
C TRP A 162 16.87 8.64 -12.72
N ALA A 163 15.73 8.64 -12.04
CA ALA A 163 14.66 9.61 -12.27
C ALA A 163 15.05 11.04 -11.87
N TYR A 164 15.89 11.20 -10.85
CA TYR A 164 16.26 12.49 -10.26
C TYR A 164 17.61 13.07 -10.74
N GLN A 165 18.22 12.53 -11.80
CA GLN A 165 19.54 13.04 -12.26
C GLN A 165 19.51 14.53 -12.65
N ASP A 166 18.41 15.00 -13.24
CA ASP A 166 18.25 16.39 -13.70
C ASP A 166 17.39 17.22 -12.73
N ALA A 167 17.30 16.80 -11.46
CA ALA A 167 16.42 17.44 -10.49
C ALA A 167 16.91 18.83 -10.08
N ASP A 168 16.14 19.86 -10.41
CA ASP A 168 16.35 21.21 -9.87
C ASP A 168 15.49 21.42 -8.63
N TYR A 169 16.12 21.27 -7.46
CA TYR A 169 15.48 21.54 -6.17
C TYR A 169 15.51 23.01 -5.75
N ASN A 170 16.14 23.90 -6.54
CA ASN A 170 16.14 25.34 -6.27
C ASN A 170 14.87 26.02 -6.78
N SER A 171 14.02 25.30 -7.53
CA SER A 171 12.78 25.86 -8.05
C SER A 171 11.83 26.28 -6.92
N PRO A 172 11.22 27.48 -6.98
CA PRO A 172 10.29 27.95 -5.96
C PRO A 172 9.03 27.08 -5.90
N VAL A 173 8.85 26.34 -4.80
CA VAL A 173 7.69 25.46 -4.57
C VAL A 173 7.09 25.71 -3.19
N ILE A 174 5.77 25.62 -3.09
CA ILE A 174 5.02 25.79 -1.83
C ILE A 174 4.92 24.51 -1.00
N THR A 175 5.16 23.34 -1.60
CA THR A 175 5.03 22.04 -0.93
C THR A 175 6.04 21.02 -1.43
N ALA A 176 6.37 20.05 -0.58
CA ALA A 176 7.28 18.96 -0.94
C ALA A 176 6.60 17.83 -1.73
N ILE A 177 5.30 17.93 -2.02
CA ILE A 177 4.60 16.96 -2.87
C ILE A 177 4.81 17.26 -4.36
N SER A 178 5.12 18.51 -4.71
CA SER A 178 5.37 18.92 -6.09
C SER A 178 6.71 18.36 -6.59
N PRO A 179 6.76 17.72 -7.76
CA PRO A 179 8.02 17.26 -8.35
C PRO A 179 8.94 18.43 -8.69
N PRO A 180 10.26 18.29 -8.48
CA PRO A 180 11.21 19.32 -8.88
C PRO A 180 11.21 19.49 -10.40
N LYS A 181 11.70 20.63 -10.90
CA LYS A 181 11.85 20.81 -12.34
C LYS A 181 12.86 19.79 -12.89
N GLY A 182 12.65 19.37 -14.13
CA GLY A 182 13.55 18.42 -14.83
C GLY A 182 13.22 16.93 -14.63
N VAL A 183 12.51 16.54 -13.54
CA VAL A 183 12.25 15.11 -13.27
C VAL A 183 10.91 14.59 -13.79
N GLU A 184 9.98 15.49 -14.13
CA GLU A 184 8.58 15.13 -14.43
C GLU A 184 8.44 14.03 -15.49
N ILE A 185 9.21 14.13 -16.58
CA ILE A 185 9.13 13.17 -17.70
C ILE A 185 9.56 11.78 -17.23
N ARG A 186 10.67 11.68 -16.49
CA ARG A 186 11.20 10.40 -16.01
C ARG A 186 10.30 9.79 -14.94
N LEU A 187 9.78 10.60 -14.02
CA LEU A 187 8.77 10.16 -13.05
C LEU A 187 7.50 9.66 -13.73
N ASN A 188 7.00 10.35 -14.75
CA ASN A 188 5.83 9.91 -15.52
C ASN A 188 6.09 8.57 -16.22
N ILE A 189 7.28 8.36 -16.81
CA ILE A 189 7.67 7.08 -17.39
C ILE A 189 7.64 5.98 -16.32
N LEU A 190 8.21 6.21 -15.13
CA LEU A 190 8.17 5.25 -14.04
C LEU A 190 6.74 4.95 -13.56
N TYR A 191 5.89 5.96 -13.42
CA TYR A 191 4.49 5.76 -13.02
C TYR A 191 3.71 4.94 -14.05
N ILE A 192 3.89 5.22 -15.35
CA ILE A 192 3.28 4.45 -16.44
C ILE A 192 3.80 3.00 -16.41
N PHE A 193 5.10 2.81 -16.24
CA PHE A 193 5.69 1.47 -16.11
C PHE A 193 5.11 0.69 -14.91
N CYS A 194 5.04 1.31 -13.73
CA CYS A 194 4.44 0.73 -12.54
C CYS A 194 2.95 0.40 -12.73
N PHE A 195 2.22 1.24 -13.47
CA PHE A 195 0.83 0.97 -13.82
C PHE A 195 0.68 -0.31 -14.65
N PHE A 196 1.52 -0.51 -15.67
CA PHE A 196 1.53 -1.76 -16.45
C PHE A 196 1.94 -2.98 -15.62
N LEU A 197 2.92 -2.82 -14.72
CA LEU A 197 3.29 -3.88 -13.77
C LEU A 197 2.12 -4.25 -12.85
N ALA A 198 1.30 -3.29 -12.42
CA ALA A 198 0.11 -3.55 -11.61
C ALA A 198 -0.94 -4.36 -12.38
N ILE A 199 -1.16 -4.06 -13.67
CA ILE A 199 -2.06 -4.84 -14.53
C ILE A 199 -1.55 -6.28 -14.67
N LEU A 200 -0.25 -6.46 -14.99
CA LEU A 200 0.35 -7.77 -15.11
C LEU A 200 0.24 -8.56 -13.79
N ALA A 201 0.51 -7.91 -12.66
CA ALA A 201 0.36 -8.48 -11.34
C ALA A 201 -1.08 -8.95 -11.05
N LEU A 202 -2.10 -8.17 -11.43
CA LEU A 202 -3.50 -8.59 -11.30
C LEU A 202 -3.81 -9.83 -12.14
N ILE A 203 -3.38 -9.87 -13.40
CA ILE A 203 -3.59 -11.02 -14.28
C ILE A 203 -2.96 -12.27 -13.67
N LEU A 204 -1.69 -12.16 -13.22
CA LEU A 204 -0.98 -13.26 -12.57
C LEU A 204 -1.69 -13.73 -11.30
N LEU A 205 -2.20 -12.82 -10.46
CA LEU A 205 -2.97 -13.20 -9.27
C LEU A 205 -4.27 -13.93 -9.62
N GLN A 206 -4.98 -13.54 -10.69
CA GLN A 206 -6.17 -14.28 -11.12
C GLN A 206 -5.82 -15.68 -11.63
N VAL A 207 -4.73 -15.82 -12.40
CA VAL A 207 -4.24 -17.13 -12.85
C VAL A 207 -3.85 -18.00 -11.66
N VAL A 208 -3.06 -17.46 -10.73
CA VAL A 208 -2.67 -18.13 -9.49
C VAL A 208 -3.90 -18.58 -8.70
N ARG A 209 -4.89 -17.71 -8.52
CA ARG A 209 -6.14 -18.03 -7.83
C ARG A 209 -6.91 -19.15 -8.53
N PHE A 210 -7.03 -19.09 -9.85
CA PHE A 210 -7.70 -20.11 -10.65
C PHE A 210 -7.02 -21.48 -10.51
N VAL A 211 -5.69 -21.53 -10.63
CA VAL A 211 -4.89 -22.76 -10.47
C VAL A 211 -5.06 -23.35 -9.08
N ASN A 212 -4.96 -22.55 -8.02
CA ASN A 212 -5.10 -23.04 -6.65
C ASN A 212 -6.53 -23.53 -6.36
N LYS A 213 -7.57 -22.84 -6.87
CA LYS A 213 -8.96 -23.29 -6.72
C LYS A 213 -9.21 -24.63 -7.43
N ARG A 214 -8.59 -24.86 -8.59
CA ARG A 214 -8.65 -26.16 -9.30
C ARG A 214 -7.89 -27.26 -8.57
N ARG A 215 -6.86 -26.92 -7.79
CA ARG A 215 -6.11 -27.88 -6.96
C ARG A 215 -6.81 -28.19 -5.65
N GLU A 216 -7.57 -27.26 -5.08
CA GLU A 216 -8.37 -27.47 -3.86
C GLU A 216 -9.33 -28.68 -3.98
N SER A 217 -9.85 -28.95 -5.18
CA SER A 217 -10.74 -30.10 -5.41
C SER A 217 -10.04 -31.45 -5.55
N ARG A 218 -8.70 -31.51 -5.56
CA ARG A 218 -7.95 -32.76 -5.72
C ARG A 218 -7.72 -33.42 -4.35
N ILE A 219 -8.14 -34.67 -4.21
CA ILE A 219 -8.11 -35.43 -2.93
C ILE A 219 -6.68 -35.85 -2.54
N GLU A 220 -5.78 -36.05 -3.51
CA GLU A 220 -4.44 -36.62 -3.30
C GLU A 220 -3.44 -35.70 -2.59
N ILE A 221 -3.86 -34.49 -2.19
CA ILE A 221 -2.96 -33.52 -1.56
C ILE A 221 -2.86 -33.79 -0.05
N SER A 222 -1.62 -33.83 0.44
CA SER A 222 -1.31 -33.90 1.87
C SER A 222 -2.04 -32.84 2.69
N LEU A 223 -2.25 -33.08 3.98
CA LEU A 223 -2.95 -32.13 4.85
C LEU A 223 -2.28 -30.74 4.85
N SER A 224 -0.94 -30.70 4.92
CA SER A 224 -0.15 -29.47 4.81
C SER A 224 -0.38 -28.78 3.45
N GLY A 225 -0.29 -29.51 2.34
CA GLY A 225 -0.54 -28.94 1.01
C GLY A 225 -1.94 -28.36 0.85
N ARG A 226 -2.97 -28.96 1.46
CA ARG A 226 -4.33 -28.41 1.49
C ARG A 226 -4.40 -27.09 2.27
N PHE A 227 -3.77 -27.02 3.44
CA PHE A 227 -3.71 -25.76 4.21
C PHE A 227 -3.02 -24.66 3.43
N GLN A 228 -1.90 -24.97 2.76
CA GLN A 228 -1.19 -24.00 1.93
C GLN A 228 -2.02 -23.52 0.74
N ILE A 229 -2.74 -24.40 0.04
CA ILE A 229 -3.62 -24.00 -1.06
C ILE A 229 -4.69 -23.03 -0.56
N VAL A 230 -5.33 -23.34 0.57
CA VAL A 230 -6.38 -22.48 1.16
C VAL A 230 -5.80 -21.13 1.59
N GLU A 231 -4.64 -21.11 2.25
CA GLU A 231 -3.94 -19.87 2.60
C GLU A 231 -3.59 -19.06 1.36
N ASN A 232 -3.11 -19.71 0.29
CA ASN A 232 -2.73 -19.04 -0.93
C ASN A 232 -3.93 -18.45 -1.68
N ILE A 233 -5.09 -19.13 -1.69
CA ILE A 233 -6.35 -18.58 -2.24
C ILE A 233 -6.81 -17.36 -1.44
N ASP A 234 -6.80 -17.45 -0.10
CA ASP A 234 -7.19 -16.35 0.77
C ASP A 234 -6.28 -15.14 0.55
N THR A 235 -4.97 -15.32 0.69
CA THR A 235 -3.98 -14.24 0.56
C THR A 235 -3.94 -13.64 -0.84
N THR A 236 -4.04 -14.45 -1.90
CA THR A 236 -4.14 -13.96 -3.29
C THR A 236 -5.41 -13.12 -3.49
N THR A 237 -6.54 -13.52 -2.90
CA THR A 237 -7.79 -12.74 -2.96
C THR A 237 -7.63 -11.41 -2.23
N PHE A 238 -6.98 -11.42 -1.06
CA PHE A 238 -6.68 -10.21 -0.29
C PHE A 238 -5.78 -9.23 -1.07
N ILE A 239 -4.65 -9.70 -1.62
CA ILE A 239 -3.74 -8.87 -2.41
C ILE A 239 -4.45 -8.32 -3.65
N SER A 240 -5.27 -9.14 -4.32
CA SER A 240 -6.05 -8.71 -5.49
C SER A 240 -6.96 -7.54 -5.16
N SER A 241 -7.65 -7.58 -4.02
CA SER A 241 -8.52 -6.48 -3.59
C SER A 241 -7.75 -5.19 -3.35
N ILE A 242 -6.59 -5.24 -2.68
CA ILE A 242 -5.73 -4.07 -2.46
C ILE A 242 -5.22 -3.51 -3.79
N LEU A 243 -4.76 -4.38 -4.69
CA LEU A 243 -4.19 -3.98 -5.97
C LEU A 243 -5.25 -3.36 -6.90
N ILE A 244 -6.49 -3.86 -6.89
CA ILE A 244 -7.62 -3.24 -7.62
C ILE A 244 -7.87 -1.81 -7.12
N ILE A 245 -7.91 -1.60 -5.80
CA ILE A 245 -8.13 -0.26 -5.23
C ILE A 245 -6.98 0.67 -5.61
N ASN A 246 -5.73 0.22 -5.46
CA ASN A 246 -4.56 1.00 -5.85
C ASN A 246 -4.59 1.37 -7.34
N MET A 247 -5.01 0.44 -8.20
CA MET A 247 -5.15 0.67 -9.64
C MET A 247 -6.25 1.69 -9.94
N ILE A 248 -7.42 1.60 -9.30
CA ILE A 248 -8.50 2.58 -9.46
C ILE A 248 -8.00 3.99 -9.08
N MET A 249 -7.34 4.13 -7.93
CA MET A 249 -6.77 5.41 -7.51
C MET A 249 -5.71 5.93 -8.50
N SER A 250 -4.86 5.03 -9.01
CA SER A 250 -3.82 5.38 -9.99
C SER A 250 -4.42 5.83 -11.32
N VAL A 251 -5.49 5.19 -11.80
CA VAL A 251 -6.21 5.61 -13.02
C VAL A 251 -6.81 7.00 -12.82
N ILE A 252 -7.48 7.24 -11.69
CA ILE A 252 -8.07 8.56 -11.40
C ILE A 252 -6.98 9.63 -11.38
N TYR A 253 -5.83 9.35 -10.76
CA TYR A 253 -4.69 10.26 -10.75
C TYR A 253 -4.13 10.52 -12.15
N ILE A 254 -3.82 9.48 -12.93
CA ILE A 254 -3.24 9.62 -14.28
C ILE A 254 -4.21 10.33 -15.21
N VAL A 255 -5.47 9.90 -15.26
CA VAL A 255 -6.49 10.52 -16.13
C VAL A 255 -6.77 11.95 -15.69
N GLY A 256 -6.90 12.20 -14.38
CA GLY A 256 -7.12 13.55 -13.85
C GLY A 256 -5.98 14.51 -14.18
N THR A 257 -4.75 14.11 -13.90
CA THR A 257 -3.55 14.93 -14.20
C THR A 257 -3.32 15.12 -15.69
N PHE A 258 -3.47 14.06 -16.50
CA PHE A 258 -3.40 14.15 -17.95
C PHE A 258 -4.45 15.12 -18.51
N THR A 259 -5.68 15.03 -18.00
CA THR A 259 -6.79 15.89 -18.41
C THR A 259 -6.49 17.35 -18.08
N LEU A 260 -6.08 17.65 -16.85
CA LEU A 260 -5.72 19.01 -16.42
C LEU A 260 -4.50 19.59 -17.16
N ARG A 261 -3.58 18.74 -17.64
CA ARG A 261 -2.38 19.19 -18.35
C ARG A 261 -2.64 19.49 -19.82
N ASN A 262 -3.46 18.68 -20.49
CA ASN A 262 -3.65 18.76 -21.94
C ASN A 262 -4.86 19.61 -22.34
N PHE A 263 -5.89 19.69 -21.50
CA PHE A 263 -7.07 20.48 -21.78
C PHE A 263 -7.01 21.83 -21.07
N GLN A 264 -7.08 22.91 -21.84
CA GLN A 264 -7.21 24.27 -21.33
C GLN A 264 -8.67 24.52 -20.93
N PHE A 265 -9.02 24.21 -19.68
CA PHE A 265 -10.34 24.54 -19.15
C PHE A 265 -10.43 26.03 -18.84
N ASP A 266 -11.42 26.73 -19.39
CA ASP A 266 -11.66 28.16 -19.15
C ASP A 266 -11.68 28.53 -17.67
N ALA A 267 -12.21 27.63 -16.82
CA ALA A 267 -12.27 27.79 -15.38
C ALA A 267 -10.88 27.92 -14.70
N PHE A 268 -9.81 27.43 -15.33
CA PHE A 268 -8.46 27.41 -14.78
C PHE A 268 -7.49 28.37 -15.46
N ILE A 269 -7.83 28.94 -16.63
CA ILE A 269 -6.93 29.81 -17.40
C ILE A 269 -6.41 30.98 -16.55
N ASN A 270 -7.31 31.63 -15.80
CA ASN A 270 -6.98 32.78 -14.95
C ASN A 270 -7.01 32.46 -13.44
N ASN A 271 -7.19 31.19 -13.06
CA ASN A 271 -7.35 30.79 -11.67
C ASN A 271 -6.38 29.64 -11.31
N GLN A 272 -5.09 29.99 -11.24
CA GLN A 272 -4.02 29.07 -10.82
C GLN A 272 -4.29 28.44 -9.44
N PRO A 273 -4.81 29.17 -8.43
CA PRO A 273 -5.15 28.56 -7.15
C PRO A 273 -6.21 27.44 -7.27
N ALA A 274 -7.23 27.62 -8.10
CA ALA A 274 -8.20 26.57 -8.37
C ALA A 274 -7.56 25.36 -9.06
N LEU A 275 -6.70 25.57 -10.06
CA LEU A 275 -5.97 24.50 -10.73
C LEU A 275 -5.10 23.69 -9.74
N ALA A 276 -4.34 24.38 -8.88
CA ALA A 276 -3.52 23.75 -7.85
C ALA A 276 -4.36 22.97 -6.83
N THR A 277 -5.54 23.51 -6.46
CA THR A 277 -6.50 22.82 -5.60
C THR A 277 -6.95 21.50 -6.24
N VAL A 278 -7.36 21.52 -7.51
CA VAL A 278 -7.81 20.31 -8.21
C VAL A 278 -6.67 19.31 -8.41
N LYS A 279 -5.45 19.77 -8.74
CA LYS A 279 -4.26 18.89 -8.77
C LYS A 279 -4.03 18.19 -7.44
N THR A 280 -4.23 18.91 -6.33
CA THR A 280 -4.10 18.34 -4.97
C THR A 280 -5.22 17.33 -4.70
N ILE A 281 -6.46 17.59 -5.12
CA ILE A 281 -7.58 16.62 -5.02
C ILE A 281 -7.26 15.32 -5.77
N PHE A 282 -6.56 15.38 -6.90
CA PHE A 282 -6.17 14.16 -7.63
C PHE A 282 -5.05 13.38 -6.94
N TYR A 283 -4.31 13.96 -5.99
CA TYR A 283 -3.28 13.25 -5.23
C TYR A 283 -3.90 12.34 -4.16
N LEU A 284 -4.50 11.23 -4.59
CA LEU A 284 -5.32 10.34 -3.76
C LEU A 284 -4.52 9.44 -2.78
N HIS A 285 -3.20 9.60 -2.67
CA HIS A 285 -2.39 8.71 -1.85
C HIS A 285 -2.69 8.77 -0.34
N PRO A 286 -2.92 9.96 0.28
CA PRO A 286 -3.37 10.04 1.67
C PRO A 286 -4.71 9.30 1.91
N LEU A 287 -5.65 9.43 0.96
CA LEU A 287 -6.91 8.71 1.00
C LEU A 287 -6.70 7.20 0.90
N PHE A 288 -5.82 6.76 -0.01
CA PHE A 288 -5.47 5.35 -0.14
C PHE A 288 -4.86 4.79 1.16
N SER A 289 -3.87 5.49 1.73
CA SER A 289 -3.20 5.09 2.97
C SER A 289 -4.17 4.98 4.15
N PHE A 290 -5.21 5.82 4.18
CA PHE A 290 -6.28 5.73 5.18
C PHE A 290 -7.24 4.55 4.94
N LEU A 291 -7.71 4.35 3.70
CA LEU A 291 -8.67 3.30 3.37
C LEU A 291 -8.08 1.89 3.42
N MET A 292 -6.81 1.76 3.04
CA MET A 292 -6.09 0.50 2.95
C MET A 292 -6.16 -0.35 4.23
N PRO A 293 -5.83 0.14 5.44
CA PRO A 293 -5.94 -0.66 6.67
C PRO A 293 -7.39 -1.02 7.02
N LEU A 294 -8.37 -0.15 6.74
CA LEU A 294 -9.79 -0.42 7.02
C LEU A 294 -10.31 -1.59 6.16
N ILE A 295 -10.05 -1.50 4.86
CA ILE A 295 -10.43 -2.54 3.89
C ILE A 295 -9.69 -3.83 4.21
N SER A 296 -8.40 -3.73 4.51
CA SER A 296 -7.58 -4.90 4.84
C SER A 296 -8.06 -5.58 6.12
N SER A 297 -8.42 -4.82 7.16
CA SER A 297 -9.00 -5.33 8.40
C SER A 297 -10.31 -6.07 8.14
N TYR A 298 -11.19 -5.51 7.29
CA TYR A 298 -12.44 -6.16 6.91
C TYR A 298 -12.20 -7.50 6.21
N HIS A 299 -11.30 -7.53 5.22
CA HIS A 299 -10.97 -8.76 4.50
C HIS A 299 -10.40 -9.84 5.41
N LEU A 300 -9.44 -9.49 6.27
CA LEU A 300 -8.83 -10.46 7.19
C LEU A 300 -9.81 -10.96 8.26
N SER A 301 -10.69 -10.09 8.77
CA SER A 301 -11.74 -10.48 9.71
C SER A 301 -12.71 -11.48 9.08
N LYS A 302 -13.12 -11.22 7.84
CA LYS A 302 -13.99 -12.13 7.06
C LYS A 302 -13.31 -13.46 6.76
N MET A 303 -12.01 -13.46 6.47
CA MET A 303 -11.22 -14.69 6.30
C MET A 303 -11.18 -15.50 7.60
N ARG A 304 -10.93 -14.84 8.74
CA ARG A 304 -10.94 -15.49 10.05
C ARG A 304 -12.30 -16.10 10.38
N GLU A 305 -13.39 -15.36 10.15
CA GLU A 305 -14.75 -15.85 10.37
C GLU A 305 -15.05 -17.09 9.52
N ARG A 306 -14.67 -17.09 8.24
CA ARG A 306 -14.83 -18.26 7.35
C ARG A 306 -14.06 -19.48 7.85
N ARG A 307 -12.84 -19.28 8.37
CA ARG A 307 -12.03 -20.36 8.94
C ARG A 307 -12.66 -20.94 10.20
N VAL A 308 -13.18 -20.08 11.09
CA VAL A 308 -13.90 -20.51 12.29
C VAL A 308 -15.15 -21.31 11.92
N LYS A 309 -15.99 -20.77 11.02
CA LYS A 309 -17.19 -21.47 10.53
C LYS A 309 -16.87 -22.81 9.86
N ARG A 310 -15.79 -22.87 9.05
CA ARG A 310 -15.33 -24.13 8.42
C ARG A 310 -14.91 -25.15 9.47
N ARG A 311 -14.19 -24.73 10.51
CA ARG A 311 -13.78 -25.60 11.61
C ARG A 311 -14.98 -26.11 12.40
N GLU A 312 -15.91 -25.23 12.76
CA GLU A 312 -17.16 -25.60 13.46
C GLU A 312 -18.00 -26.57 12.63
N HIS A 313 -18.12 -26.34 11.33
CA HIS A 313 -18.82 -27.25 10.42
C HIS A 313 -18.16 -28.63 10.35
N LEU A 314 -16.83 -28.69 10.23
CA LEU A 314 -16.10 -29.96 10.24
C LEU A 314 -16.23 -30.69 11.58
N MET A 315 -16.22 -29.97 12.71
CA MET A 315 -16.50 -30.54 14.03
C MET A 315 -17.94 -31.08 14.11
N ALA A 316 -18.92 -30.33 13.61
CA ALA A 316 -20.32 -30.75 13.58
C ALA A 316 -20.59 -31.97 12.68
N ILE A 317 -19.82 -32.16 11.62
CA ILE A 317 -19.85 -33.39 10.81
C ILE A 317 -19.26 -34.54 11.61
N LYS A 318 -18.07 -34.35 12.21
CA LYS A 318 -17.41 -35.39 13.02
C LYS A 318 -18.21 -35.82 14.25
N THR A 319 -19.08 -34.97 14.79
CA THR A 319 -19.97 -35.33 15.90
C THR A 319 -21.26 -36.02 15.47
N LYS A 320 -21.54 -36.14 14.16
CA LYS A 320 -22.74 -36.80 13.63
C LYS A 320 -22.37 -38.12 12.95
N GLY A 321 -23.22 -39.13 13.14
CA GLY A 321 -23.05 -40.46 12.53
C GLY A 321 -22.07 -41.37 13.30
N ARG A 322 -21.60 -42.43 12.64
CA ARG A 322 -20.77 -43.48 13.26
C ARG A 322 -19.45 -42.94 13.83
N GLU A 323 -18.76 -42.06 13.09
CA GLU A 323 -17.53 -41.41 13.57
C GLU A 323 -17.76 -40.59 14.84
N GLY A 324 -18.90 -39.89 14.94
CA GLY A 324 -19.27 -39.14 16.14
C GLY A 324 -19.59 -40.05 17.32
N SER A 325 -20.28 -41.17 17.06
CA SER A 325 -20.48 -42.21 18.06
C SER A 325 -19.16 -42.80 18.54
N ASP A 326 -18.23 -43.09 17.63
CA ASP A 326 -16.92 -43.67 17.96
C ASP A 326 -16.07 -42.69 18.76
N ALA A 327 -16.02 -41.42 18.36
CA ALA A 327 -15.33 -40.36 19.11
C ALA A 327 -15.94 -40.13 20.51
N TYR A 328 -17.27 -40.15 20.61
CA TYR A 328 -17.96 -40.04 21.90
C TYR A 328 -17.69 -41.25 22.80
N ASN A 329 -17.74 -42.46 22.24
CA ASN A 329 -17.42 -43.70 22.94
C ASN A 329 -15.97 -43.72 23.43
N GLN A 330 -15.02 -43.22 22.63
CA GLN A 330 -13.62 -43.11 23.03
C GLN A 330 -13.43 -42.10 24.17
N LEU A 331 -14.10 -40.96 24.12
CA LEU A 331 -14.05 -39.96 25.20
C LEU A 331 -14.64 -40.52 26.51
N LEU A 332 -15.74 -41.27 26.45
CA LEU A 332 -16.31 -41.96 27.60
C LEU A 332 -15.36 -43.01 28.16
N HIS A 333 -14.68 -43.76 27.29
CA HIS A 333 -13.69 -44.75 27.70
C HIS A 333 -12.49 -44.11 28.41
N ASP A 334 -11.98 -43.00 27.87
CA ASP A 334 -10.89 -42.23 28.47
C ASP A 334 -11.30 -41.64 29.83
N GLN A 335 -12.53 -41.12 29.95
CA GLN A 335 -13.06 -40.64 31.23
C GLN A 335 -13.19 -41.78 32.25
N TRP A 336 -13.70 -42.95 31.84
CA TRP A 336 -13.86 -44.10 32.72
C TRP A 336 -12.52 -44.62 33.23
N THR A 337 -11.54 -44.75 32.33
CA THR A 337 -10.19 -45.22 32.69
C THR A 337 -9.46 -44.22 33.59
N GLN A 338 -9.64 -42.91 33.38
CA GLN A 338 -9.03 -41.89 34.25
C GLN A 338 -9.68 -41.77 35.63
N HIS A 339 -11.00 -41.94 35.75
CA HIS A 339 -11.72 -41.75 37.00
C HIS A 339 -11.90 -43.00 37.86
N PHE A 340 -11.90 -44.20 37.26
CA PHE A 340 -12.21 -45.43 37.99
C PHE A 340 -11.05 -46.45 38.03
N LEU A 341 -9.98 -46.25 37.25
CA LEU A 341 -8.80 -47.13 37.26
C LEU A 341 -7.54 -46.47 37.87
N LYS A 342 -7.67 -45.26 38.38
CA LYS A 342 -6.73 -44.65 39.33
C LYS A 342 -7.42 -44.55 40.68
#